data_AF-A0A5C7JKW4-F1
#
_entry.id   AF-A0A5C7JKW4-F1
#
_cell.length_a   1.000
_cell.length_b   1.000
_cell.length_c   1.000
_cell.angle_alpha   90.00
_cell.angle_beta   90.00
_cell.angle_gamma   90.00
#
_symmetry.space_group_name_H-M   'P 1'
#
loop_
_entity.id
_entity.type
_entity.pdbx_description
1 polymer ?
#
loop_
_entity_poly.entity_id
_entity_poly.type
_entity_poly.pdbx_seq_one_letter_code
_entity_poly.pdbx_strand_id
1 'polypeptide(L)'
;MADYRKIAEEALRKAKLGKQKPTLNESIVYPDGLTERMHPQLEEELAERKHSLGKHPAFPEGDECSFEQKIMGERFNEVASRYKRAFDCDSIDNQKLVSEMMPLVHETMAMEASNKKALEELAVRMIREEYNMGEDVVEIHAELTPKISLVGTKKNPKPVTSEMEFDNHESMINANKEVYKRRFLNAMTQGAAKKCNHMFHMVDDELTNLNPRLASKYAKMMAAADYLYYVIPKMENGTTGGVVKVQFPSAKNPKAVIYAQAMVFPVLIHELVKGVMELLSAHGLPKDRKTGEFVINKADFLAAEPWDMRIGPALWSRFTQAIDPDDFELKHHIYSEMAALPVDEFNMKMREVMAGTKEGKKIIKGIVDEVKAGLQEDEFNEAMNEISSYEDENSVDNSRGSEDVEGFDFEELMGLKGGDDSRDDSRGSEDDEEGFEFGELF
;
A
#
# COMPACT_ATOMS: atom_id res chain seq x y z
N MET A 1 39.32 -33.55 27.92
CA MET A 1 38.16 -32.91 27.24
C MET A 1 36.90 -33.46 27.87
N ALA A 2 36.02 -32.61 28.37
CA ALA A 2 34.74 -33.06 28.92
C ALA A 2 33.91 -33.71 27.80
N ASP A 3 33.34 -34.88 28.08
CA ASP A 3 32.50 -35.62 27.13
C ASP A 3 31.12 -34.95 27.07
N TYR A 4 31.03 -33.90 26.25
CA TYR A 4 29.81 -33.09 26.07
C TYR A 4 28.59 -33.94 25.69
N ARG A 5 28.80 -35.11 25.07
CA ARG A 5 27.72 -36.03 24.71
C ARG A 5 27.08 -36.65 25.94
N LYS A 6 27.87 -37.09 26.93
CA LYS A 6 27.36 -37.60 28.19
C LYS A 6 26.63 -36.54 29.01
N ILE A 7 27.14 -35.31 29.01
CA ILE A 7 26.48 -34.18 29.70
C ILE A 7 25.11 -33.90 29.06
N ALA A 8 25.02 -33.91 27.73
CA ALA A 8 23.76 -33.73 27.01
C ALA A 8 22.78 -34.89 27.23
N GLU A 9 23.24 -36.14 27.20
CA GLU A 9 22.41 -37.32 27.47
C GLU A 9 21.84 -37.31 28.89
N GLU A 10 22.63 -36.89 29.87
CA GLU A 10 22.20 -36.83 31.27
C GLU A 10 21.23 -35.66 31.53
N ALA A 11 21.41 -34.52 30.85
CA ALA A 11 20.47 -33.40 30.87
C ALA A 11 19.11 -33.80 30.25
N LEU A 12 19.11 -34.48 29.10
CA LEU A 12 17.91 -34.97 28.44
C LEU A 12 17.18 -36.04 29.27
N ARG A 13 17.92 -36.89 29.98
CA ARG A 13 17.33 -37.89 30.90
C ARG A 13 16.64 -37.23 32.09
N LYS A 14 17.20 -36.14 32.63
CA LYS A 14 16.62 -35.38 33.75
C LYS A 14 15.40 -34.57 33.30
N ALA A 15 15.39 -34.02 32.08
CA ALA A 15 14.26 -33.28 31.53
C ALA A 15 13.00 -34.14 31.34
N LYS A 16 13.14 -35.42 30.96
CA LYS A 16 12.01 -36.36 30.82
C LYS A 16 11.34 -36.76 32.14
N LEU A 17 12.01 -36.55 33.29
CA LEU A 17 11.49 -36.91 34.62
C LEU A 17 10.71 -35.76 35.30
N GLY A 18 10.80 -34.55 34.78
CA GLY A 18 9.92 -33.44 35.18
C GLY A 18 8.59 -33.55 34.44
N LYS A 19 7.47 -33.64 35.15
CA LYS A 19 6.13 -33.57 34.56
C LYS A 19 6.06 -32.37 33.60
N GLN A 20 5.96 -32.63 32.31
CA GLN A 20 5.63 -31.61 31.33
C GLN A 20 4.26 -31.05 31.72
N LYS A 21 4.24 -29.80 32.22
CA LYS A 21 3.03 -28.99 32.11
C LYS A 21 2.67 -28.95 30.63
N PRO A 22 1.38 -29.02 30.24
CA PRO A 22 1.00 -28.82 28.86
C PRO A 22 1.50 -27.44 28.45
N THR A 23 2.53 -27.41 27.61
CA THR A 23 2.95 -26.22 26.90
C THR A 23 1.79 -25.84 26.00
N LEU A 24 1.20 -24.67 26.22
CA LEU A 24 0.39 -24.02 25.21
C LEU A 24 1.28 -23.99 23.96
N ASN A 25 0.85 -24.70 22.91
CA ASN A 25 1.58 -24.73 21.65
C ASN A 25 1.30 -23.40 20.95
N GLU A 26 1.91 -22.32 21.47
CA GLU A 26 1.82 -21.00 20.87
C GLU A 26 2.55 -21.08 19.52
N SER A 27 1.80 -20.88 18.44
CA SER A 27 2.37 -20.85 17.08
C SER A 27 3.12 -19.56 16.81
N ILE A 28 2.97 -18.53 17.65
CA ILE A 28 3.61 -17.22 17.52
C ILE A 28 4.60 -17.05 18.66
N VAL A 29 5.78 -16.51 18.34
CA VAL A 29 6.75 -16.11 19.36
C VAL A 29 6.36 -14.73 19.88
N TYR A 30 5.72 -14.70 21.04
CA TYR A 30 5.43 -13.46 21.75
C TYR A 30 6.64 -13.03 22.58
N PRO A 31 6.94 -11.71 22.65
CA PRO A 31 7.98 -11.21 23.54
C PRO A 31 7.71 -11.53 25.01
N ASP A 32 8.79 -11.74 25.78
CA ASP A 32 8.72 -12.00 27.21
C ASP A 32 7.95 -10.89 27.95
N GLY A 33 6.97 -11.30 28.76
CA GLY A 33 6.16 -10.39 29.56
C GLY A 33 4.90 -9.84 28.87
N LEU A 34 4.68 -10.12 27.58
CA LEU A 34 3.41 -9.80 26.92
C LEU A 34 2.32 -10.78 27.38
N THR A 35 1.30 -10.26 28.07
CA THR A 35 0.16 -11.04 28.58
C THR A 35 -0.95 -11.20 27.57
N GLU A 36 -1.06 -10.25 26.65
CA GLU A 36 -2.05 -10.24 25.58
C GLU A 36 -1.79 -11.37 24.58
N ARG A 37 -2.86 -11.88 23.97
CA ARG A 37 -2.81 -12.90 22.93
C ARG A 37 -3.69 -12.50 21.77
N MET A 38 -3.24 -12.84 20.56
CA MET A 38 -4.08 -12.75 19.39
C MET A 38 -5.26 -13.71 19.52
N HIS A 39 -6.32 -13.44 18.76
CA HIS A 39 -7.44 -14.36 18.69
C HIS A 39 -6.96 -15.76 18.21
N PRO A 40 -7.35 -16.87 18.85
CA PRO A 40 -6.83 -18.21 18.51
C PRO A 40 -7.00 -18.59 17.04
N GLN A 41 -8.13 -18.22 16.43
CA GLN A 41 -8.36 -18.43 15.00
C GLN A 41 -7.31 -17.73 14.12
N LEU A 42 -6.88 -16.52 14.47
CA LEU A 42 -5.85 -15.80 13.72
C LEU A 42 -4.48 -16.46 13.91
N GLU A 43 -4.19 -16.97 15.11
CA GLU A 43 -2.96 -17.73 15.38
C GLU A 43 -2.90 -19.03 14.57
N GLU A 44 -4.05 -19.74 14.45
CA GLU A 44 -4.19 -20.95 13.65
C GLU A 44 -4.04 -20.64 12.16
N GLU A 45 -4.77 -19.65 11.63
CA GLU A 45 -4.68 -19.22 10.24
C GLU A 45 -3.25 -18.77 9.87
N LEU A 46 -2.55 -18.09 10.77
CA LEU A 46 -1.15 -17.71 10.56
C LEU A 46 -0.22 -18.92 10.56
N ALA A 47 -0.38 -19.84 11.52
CA ALA A 47 0.44 -21.04 11.63
C ALA A 47 0.30 -21.96 10.41
N GLU A 48 -0.94 -22.13 9.94
CA GLU A 48 -1.26 -22.91 8.76
C GLU A 48 -1.01 -22.14 7.44
N ARG A 49 -0.66 -20.86 7.53
CA ARG A 49 -0.47 -19.93 6.40
C ARG A 49 -1.71 -19.86 5.51
N LYS A 50 -2.90 -19.92 6.12
CA LYS A 50 -4.22 -19.80 5.48
C LYS A 50 -4.71 -18.35 5.50
N HIS A 51 -3.93 -17.45 4.91
CA HIS A 51 -4.27 -16.03 4.77
C HIS A 51 -3.81 -15.49 3.40
N SER A 52 -4.20 -14.26 3.07
CA SER A 52 -3.98 -13.63 1.73
C SER A 52 -2.51 -13.50 1.30
N LEU A 53 -1.57 -13.64 2.23
CA LEU A 53 -0.12 -13.54 2.01
C LEU A 53 0.61 -14.84 2.38
N GLY A 54 -0.11 -15.92 2.70
CA GLY A 54 0.52 -17.15 3.15
C GLY A 54 1.39 -17.76 2.04
N LYS A 55 2.63 -18.16 2.38
CA LYS A 55 3.57 -18.76 1.42
C LYS A 55 3.97 -17.82 0.27
N HIS A 56 3.95 -16.51 0.52
CA HIS A 56 4.33 -15.53 -0.48
C HIS A 56 5.79 -15.73 -0.99
N PRO A 57 6.06 -15.69 -2.31
CA PRO A 57 7.41 -15.90 -2.85
C PRO A 57 8.46 -14.88 -2.41
N ALA A 58 8.05 -13.65 -2.08
CA ALA A 58 8.93 -12.63 -1.51
C ALA A 58 9.23 -12.82 -0.02
N PHE A 59 8.63 -13.81 0.66
CA PHE A 59 8.96 -14.08 2.06
C PHE A 59 10.18 -15.00 2.16
N PRO A 60 11.14 -14.67 3.04
CA PRO A 60 12.30 -15.53 3.26
C PRO A 60 11.90 -16.84 3.91
N GLU A 61 12.75 -17.84 3.74
CA GLU A 61 12.58 -19.14 4.38
C GLU A 61 12.76 -18.98 5.90
N GLY A 62 11.82 -19.54 6.65
CA GLY A 62 11.89 -19.63 8.10
C GLY A 62 12.72 -20.83 8.56
N ASP A 63 13.09 -20.81 9.83
CA ASP A 63 13.76 -21.91 10.53
C ASP A 63 12.73 -22.75 11.31
N GLU A 64 12.51 -22.41 12.58
CA GLU A 64 11.53 -23.02 13.49
C GLU A 64 10.16 -22.33 13.37
N CYS A 65 10.17 -21.04 13.04
CA CYS A 65 8.97 -20.23 12.79
C CYS A 65 9.02 -19.64 11.38
N SER A 66 7.86 -19.59 10.71
CA SER A 66 7.73 -18.87 9.44
C SER A 66 8.04 -17.40 9.61
N PHE A 67 8.47 -16.75 8.52
CA PHE A 67 8.71 -15.31 8.50
C PHE A 67 7.48 -14.54 8.99
N GLU A 68 6.29 -14.94 8.53
CA GLU A 68 5.01 -14.34 8.90
C GLU A 68 4.76 -14.39 10.41
N GLN A 69 5.03 -15.53 11.06
CA GLN A 69 4.90 -15.69 12.51
C GLN A 69 5.85 -14.75 13.28
N LYS A 70 7.10 -14.61 12.82
CA LYS A 70 8.10 -13.74 13.47
C LYS A 70 7.67 -12.27 13.42
N ILE A 71 7.34 -11.77 12.23
CA ILE A 71 6.95 -10.36 12.07
C ILE A 71 5.62 -10.05 12.75
N MET A 72 4.71 -11.04 12.85
CA MET A 72 3.44 -10.86 13.54
C MET A 72 3.62 -10.68 15.05
N GLY A 73 4.51 -11.46 15.68
CA GLY A 73 4.80 -11.33 17.11
C GLY A 73 5.37 -9.96 17.47
N GLU A 74 6.36 -9.49 16.69
CA GLU A 74 6.94 -8.14 16.82
C GLU A 74 5.86 -7.06 16.68
N ARG A 75 5.02 -7.18 15.65
CA ARG A 75 3.98 -6.20 15.34
C ARG A 75 2.87 -6.19 16.39
N PHE A 76 2.39 -7.35 16.83
CA PHE A 76 1.36 -7.43 17.87
C PHE A 76 1.83 -6.79 19.18
N ASN A 77 3.09 -6.99 19.55
CA ASN A 77 3.68 -6.33 20.71
C ASN A 77 3.71 -4.80 20.58
N GLU A 78 4.06 -4.27 19.40
CA GLU A 78 4.01 -2.82 19.11
C GLU A 78 2.58 -2.28 19.32
N VAL A 79 1.58 -2.98 18.76
CA VAL A 79 0.18 -2.55 18.81
C VAL A 79 -0.38 -2.62 20.24
N ALA A 80 -0.11 -3.69 20.98
CA ALA A 80 -0.48 -3.83 22.38
C ALA A 80 0.16 -2.72 23.24
N SER A 81 1.46 -2.47 23.05
CA SER A 81 2.19 -1.41 23.77
C SER A 81 1.63 -0.01 23.47
N ARG A 82 1.28 0.25 22.21
CA ARG A 82 0.66 1.52 21.79
C ARG A 82 -0.71 1.71 22.43
N TYR A 83 -1.53 0.66 22.47
CA TYR A 83 -2.83 0.70 23.15
C TYR A 83 -2.66 1.02 24.64
N LYS A 84 -1.82 0.26 25.35
CA LYS A 84 -1.54 0.47 26.78
C LYS A 84 -1.10 1.90 27.07
N ARG A 85 -0.21 2.46 26.25
CA ARG A 85 0.23 3.86 26.35
C ARG A 85 -0.90 4.86 26.11
N ALA A 86 -1.73 4.65 25.10
CA ALA A 86 -2.81 5.58 24.75
C ALA A 86 -3.94 5.58 25.80
N PHE A 87 -4.19 4.44 26.44
CA PHE A 87 -5.26 4.27 27.43
C PHE A 87 -4.79 4.32 28.89
N ASP A 88 -3.47 4.43 29.12
CA ASP A 88 -2.83 4.41 30.44
C ASP A 88 -3.26 3.18 31.25
N CYS A 89 -3.04 1.99 30.69
CA CYS A 89 -3.43 0.72 31.29
C CYS A 89 -2.36 -0.37 31.16
N ASP A 90 -2.26 -1.25 32.16
CA ASP A 90 -1.28 -2.35 32.15
C ASP A 90 -1.78 -3.61 31.41
N SER A 91 -3.10 -3.77 31.29
CA SER A 91 -3.76 -4.88 30.60
C SER A 91 -4.90 -4.38 29.71
N ILE A 92 -5.21 -5.17 28.68
CA ILE A 92 -6.25 -4.83 27.69
C ILE A 92 -7.47 -5.72 27.90
N ASP A 93 -8.62 -5.09 28.16
CA ASP A 93 -9.92 -5.77 28.16
C ASP A 93 -10.52 -5.73 26.75
N ASN A 94 -10.47 -6.87 26.07
CA ASN A 94 -10.97 -7.01 24.70
C ASN A 94 -12.48 -6.74 24.61
N GLN A 95 -13.28 -7.08 25.63
CA GLN A 95 -14.73 -6.84 25.59
C GLN A 95 -15.03 -5.35 25.69
N LYS A 96 -14.36 -4.68 26.64
CA LYS A 96 -14.46 -3.23 26.80
C LYS A 96 -14.04 -2.50 25.53
N LEU A 97 -12.88 -2.85 24.97
CA LEU A 97 -12.36 -2.31 23.71
C LEU A 97 -13.41 -2.37 22.59
N VAL A 98 -14.01 -3.54 22.35
CA VAL A 98 -15.01 -3.72 21.30
C VAL A 98 -16.23 -2.83 21.55
N SER A 99 -16.69 -2.74 22.80
CA SER A 99 -17.85 -1.92 23.16
C SER A 99 -17.61 -0.41 23.07
N GLU A 100 -16.38 0.05 23.31
CA GLU A 100 -16.03 1.47 23.36
C GLU A 100 -15.58 2.04 22.01
N MET A 101 -15.25 1.20 21.03
CA MET A 101 -14.75 1.65 19.73
C MET A 101 -15.73 2.57 18.98
N MET A 102 -17.00 2.17 18.82
CA MET A 102 -17.99 2.97 18.10
C MET A 102 -18.33 4.29 18.80
N PRO A 103 -18.56 4.34 20.14
CA PRO A 103 -18.63 5.59 20.87
C PRO A 103 -17.44 6.50 20.63
N LEU A 104 -16.22 5.95 20.62
CA LEU A 104 -15.00 6.71 20.40
C LEU A 104 -14.96 7.35 19.01
N VAL A 105 -15.40 6.64 17.97
CA VAL A 105 -15.56 7.17 16.61
C VAL A 105 -16.61 8.27 16.57
N HIS A 106 -17.82 8.04 17.10
CA HIS A 106 -18.89 9.05 17.08
C HIS A 106 -18.54 10.33 17.83
N GLU A 107 -17.88 10.21 18.99
CA GLU A 107 -17.38 11.37 19.74
C GLU A 107 -16.34 12.15 18.95
N THR A 108 -15.48 11.46 18.20
CA THR A 108 -14.47 12.08 17.32
C THR A 108 -15.15 12.83 16.19
N MET A 109 -16.11 12.20 15.50
CA MET A 109 -16.92 12.85 14.44
C MET A 109 -17.64 14.10 14.95
N ALA A 110 -18.17 14.06 16.17
CA ALA A 110 -18.83 15.21 16.78
C ALA A 110 -17.84 16.37 17.06
N MET A 111 -16.61 16.06 17.43
CA MET A 111 -15.55 17.06 17.62
C MET A 111 -15.07 17.69 16.31
N GLU A 112 -15.08 16.91 15.23
CA GLU A 112 -14.69 17.37 13.89
C GLU A 112 -15.81 18.15 13.16
N ALA A 113 -17.07 18.01 13.60
CA ALA A 113 -18.25 18.45 12.86
C ALA A 113 -18.24 19.93 12.45
N SER A 114 -17.73 20.83 13.30
CA SER A 114 -17.63 22.27 12.99
C SER A 114 -16.45 22.63 12.09
N ASN A 115 -15.49 21.72 11.90
CA ASN A 115 -14.20 21.98 11.26
C ASN A 115 -13.91 21.04 10.09
N LYS A 116 -14.91 20.30 9.58
CA LYS A 116 -14.71 19.27 8.55
C LYS A 116 -13.92 19.76 7.34
N LYS A 117 -14.30 20.90 6.76
CA LYS A 117 -13.62 21.46 5.58
C LYS A 117 -12.16 21.80 5.85
N ALA A 118 -11.88 22.42 7.00
CA ALA A 118 -10.51 22.72 7.41
C ALA A 118 -9.68 21.44 7.62
N LEU A 119 -10.28 20.37 8.13
CA LEU A 119 -9.63 19.07 8.29
C LEU A 119 -9.40 18.36 6.95
N GLU A 120 -10.34 18.45 6.01
CA GLU A 120 -10.19 17.93 4.65
C GLU A 120 -9.03 18.62 3.92
N GLU A 121 -8.98 19.96 3.96
CA GLU A 121 -7.91 20.77 3.37
C GLU A 121 -6.55 20.49 4.04
N LEU A 122 -6.53 20.35 5.37
CA LEU A 122 -5.35 19.96 6.13
C LEU A 122 -4.83 18.59 5.68
N ALA A 123 -5.71 17.61 5.51
CA ALA A 123 -5.33 16.27 5.08
C ALA A 123 -4.70 16.30 3.67
N VAL A 124 -5.30 17.04 2.74
CA VAL A 124 -4.76 17.20 1.37
C VAL A 124 -3.38 17.84 1.42
N ARG A 125 -3.21 18.95 2.15
CA ARG A 125 -1.92 19.63 2.27
C ARG A 125 -0.83 18.71 2.83
N MET A 126 -1.12 17.99 3.92
CA MET A 126 -0.15 17.06 4.51
C MET A 126 0.32 15.98 3.53
N ILE A 127 -0.59 15.48 2.69
CA ILE A 127 -0.26 14.46 1.69
C ILE A 127 0.55 15.07 0.55
N ARG A 128 0.22 16.29 0.11
CA ARG A 128 1.01 16.99 -0.91
C ARG A 128 2.44 17.26 -0.44
N GLU A 129 2.60 17.67 0.81
CA GLU A 129 3.92 17.93 1.42
C GLU A 129 4.73 16.64 1.58
N GLU A 130 4.14 15.57 2.12
CA GLU A 130 4.84 14.28 2.33
C GLU A 130 5.31 13.62 1.04
N TYR A 131 4.54 13.77 -0.04
CA TYR A 131 4.81 13.11 -1.32
C TYR A 131 5.34 14.05 -2.40
N ASN A 132 5.61 15.32 -2.06
CA ASN A 132 6.02 16.37 -2.99
C ASN A 132 5.16 16.42 -4.27
N MET A 133 3.82 16.42 -4.08
CA MET A 133 2.86 16.21 -5.16
C MET A 133 2.08 17.49 -5.52
N GLY A 134 2.32 18.01 -6.72
CA GLY A 134 1.65 19.20 -7.26
C GLY A 134 0.17 19.01 -7.62
N GLU A 135 -0.60 20.10 -7.62
CA GLU A 135 -2.03 20.14 -8.01
C GLU A 135 -2.24 19.98 -9.53
N ASP A 136 -1.18 20.24 -10.29
CA ASP A 136 -1.10 20.08 -11.73
C ASP A 136 -1.03 18.60 -12.15
N VAL A 137 -0.46 17.72 -11.32
CA VAL A 137 -0.29 16.29 -11.64
C VAL A 137 -1.42 15.42 -11.11
N VAL A 138 -1.85 15.67 -9.86
CA VAL A 138 -2.85 14.84 -9.18
C VAL A 138 -3.96 15.69 -8.56
N GLU A 139 -5.19 15.39 -8.94
CA GLU A 139 -6.41 15.93 -8.34
C GLU A 139 -6.83 15.08 -7.13
N ILE A 140 -7.15 15.74 -6.01
CA ILE A 140 -7.50 15.06 -4.76
C ILE A 140 -8.85 15.57 -4.28
N HIS A 141 -9.82 14.66 -4.16
CA HIS A 141 -11.11 14.89 -3.54
C HIS A 141 -11.18 14.14 -2.21
N ALA A 142 -11.10 14.89 -1.11
CA ALA A 142 -11.14 14.37 0.24
C ALA A 142 -12.45 14.77 0.93
N GLU A 143 -13.15 13.82 1.55
CA GLU A 143 -14.45 14.06 2.19
C GLU A 143 -14.58 13.36 3.56
N LEU A 144 -14.96 14.13 4.59
CA LEU A 144 -15.34 13.63 5.91
C LEU A 144 -16.85 13.42 5.99
N THR A 145 -17.29 12.16 5.86
CA THR A 145 -18.70 11.78 5.79
C THR A 145 -19.04 10.65 6.77
N PRO A 146 -20.20 10.71 7.45
CA PRO A 146 -20.67 9.63 8.31
C PRO A 146 -21.07 8.37 7.54
N LYS A 147 -21.26 8.47 6.22
CA LYS A 147 -21.73 7.37 5.37
C LYS A 147 -20.70 7.13 4.27
N ILE A 148 -19.98 6.02 4.39
CA ILE A 148 -19.00 5.60 3.39
C ILE A 148 -19.70 4.91 2.22
N SER A 149 -19.44 5.37 1.00
CA SER A 149 -19.94 4.72 -0.20
C SER A 149 -19.05 3.55 -0.58
N LEU A 150 -19.60 2.33 -0.57
CA LEU A 150 -18.90 1.12 -1.03
C LEU A 150 -19.22 0.76 -2.48
N VAL A 151 -19.79 1.71 -3.24
CA VAL A 151 -20.11 1.49 -4.66
C VAL A 151 -18.81 1.24 -5.42
N GLY A 152 -18.77 0.14 -6.18
CA GLY A 152 -17.59 -0.28 -6.94
C GLY A 152 -16.54 -1.07 -6.16
N THR A 153 -16.68 -1.24 -4.84
CA THR A 153 -15.70 -1.99 -4.03
C THR A 153 -15.96 -3.49 -4.03
N LYS A 154 -14.96 -4.30 -4.40
CA LYS A 154 -15.07 -5.77 -4.48
C LYS A 154 -14.91 -6.41 -3.10
N LYS A 155 -15.93 -7.13 -2.61
CA LYS A 155 -15.87 -7.79 -1.29
C LYS A 155 -14.98 -9.04 -1.27
N ASN A 156 -15.11 -9.88 -2.29
CA ASN A 156 -14.40 -11.15 -2.43
C ASN A 156 -13.70 -11.19 -3.80
N PRO A 157 -12.68 -12.07 -3.97
CA PRO A 157 -12.12 -12.31 -5.30
C PRO A 157 -13.25 -12.71 -6.25
N LYS A 158 -13.29 -12.13 -7.46
CA LYS A 158 -14.24 -12.60 -8.45
C LYS A 158 -13.81 -14.01 -8.88
N PRO A 159 -14.70 -15.02 -8.88
CA PRO A 159 -14.38 -16.28 -9.51
C PRO A 159 -14.01 -15.96 -10.96
N VAL A 160 -12.83 -16.40 -11.38
CA VAL A 160 -12.41 -16.26 -12.78
C VAL A 160 -13.50 -16.95 -13.58
N THR A 161 -14.28 -16.19 -14.36
CA THR A 161 -15.21 -16.79 -15.31
C THR A 161 -14.40 -17.72 -16.19
N SER A 162 -14.96 -18.88 -16.53
CA SER A 162 -14.31 -19.93 -17.34
C SER A 162 -13.92 -19.49 -18.77
N GLU A 163 -13.98 -18.20 -19.06
CA GLU A 163 -13.80 -17.57 -20.37
C GLU A 163 -12.42 -16.92 -20.55
N MET A 164 -11.59 -16.88 -19.50
CA MET A 164 -10.22 -16.38 -19.65
C MET A 164 -9.30 -17.47 -20.22
N GLU A 165 -9.09 -17.43 -21.54
CA GLU A 165 -8.10 -18.25 -22.23
C GLU A 165 -6.72 -17.56 -22.19
N PHE A 166 -5.72 -18.26 -21.66
CA PHE A 166 -4.32 -17.88 -21.76
C PHE A 166 -3.70 -18.50 -23.01
N ASP A 167 -2.81 -17.77 -23.68
CA ASP A 167 -2.14 -18.24 -24.90
C ASP A 167 -1.40 -19.56 -24.70
N ASN A 168 -0.79 -19.74 -23.52
CA ASN A 168 -0.09 -20.95 -23.13
C ASN A 168 0.01 -21.06 -21.60
N HIS A 169 0.54 -22.19 -21.11
CA HIS A 169 0.68 -22.45 -19.69
C HIS A 169 1.66 -21.51 -18.99
N GLU A 170 2.70 -21.03 -19.69
CA GLU A 170 3.68 -20.10 -19.14
C GLU A 170 3.04 -18.73 -18.85
N SER A 171 2.20 -18.22 -19.77
CA SER A 171 1.41 -17.00 -19.56
C SER A 171 0.48 -17.12 -18.35
N MET A 172 -0.13 -18.29 -18.14
CA MET A 172 -0.95 -18.56 -16.95
C MET A 172 -0.11 -18.58 -15.66
N ILE A 173 1.07 -19.19 -15.68
CA ILE A 173 2.00 -19.19 -14.54
C ILE A 173 2.41 -17.75 -14.22
N ASN A 174 2.81 -16.97 -15.23
CA ASN A 174 3.22 -15.58 -15.04
C ASN A 174 2.10 -14.72 -14.45
N ALA A 175 0.88 -14.82 -14.98
CA ALA A 175 -0.29 -14.12 -14.45
C ALA A 175 -0.53 -14.44 -12.96
N ASN A 176 -0.37 -15.69 -12.54
CA ASN A 176 -0.49 -16.05 -11.12
C ASN A 176 0.67 -15.49 -10.27
N LYS A 177 1.89 -15.40 -10.81
CA LYS A 177 3.00 -14.71 -10.13
C LYS A 177 2.67 -13.22 -9.93
N GLU A 178 2.14 -12.56 -10.94
CA GLU A 178 1.73 -11.15 -10.87
C GLU A 178 0.64 -10.90 -9.83
N VAL A 179 -0.27 -11.87 -9.62
CA VAL A 179 -1.24 -11.84 -8.50
C VAL A 179 -0.51 -11.78 -7.15
N TYR A 180 0.54 -12.58 -6.94
CA TYR A 180 1.34 -12.52 -5.72
C TYR A 180 1.98 -11.15 -5.55
N LYS A 181 2.65 -10.65 -6.60
CA LYS A 181 3.27 -9.31 -6.57
C LYS A 181 2.26 -8.23 -6.17
N ARG A 182 1.09 -8.17 -6.83
CA ARG A 182 0.02 -7.21 -6.49
C ARG A 182 -0.47 -7.38 -5.05
N ARG A 183 -0.65 -8.60 -4.56
CA ARG A 183 -1.01 -8.85 -3.15
C ARG A 183 0.02 -8.32 -2.17
N PHE A 184 1.32 -8.47 -2.46
CA PHE A 184 2.38 -7.91 -1.63
C PHE A 184 2.37 -6.38 -1.66
N LEU A 185 2.21 -5.77 -2.84
CA LEU A 185 2.12 -4.32 -2.99
C LEU A 185 0.91 -3.72 -2.27
N ASN A 186 -0.23 -4.42 -2.27
CA ASN A 186 -1.41 -4.03 -1.49
C ASN A 186 -1.12 -4.07 0.02
N ALA A 187 -0.41 -5.10 0.50
CA ALA A 187 0.02 -5.17 1.89
C ALA A 187 1.01 -4.04 2.25
N MET A 188 1.95 -3.72 1.36
CA MET A 188 2.86 -2.59 1.53
C MET A 188 2.12 -1.25 1.56
N THR A 189 1.12 -1.07 0.69
CA THR A 189 0.26 0.12 0.64
C THR A 189 -0.49 0.33 1.95
N GLN A 190 -1.15 -0.73 2.44
CA GLN A 190 -1.81 -0.72 3.75
C GLN A 190 -0.81 -0.48 4.90
N GLY A 191 0.39 -1.05 4.79
CA GLY A 191 1.47 -0.87 5.74
C GLY A 191 1.97 0.56 5.83
N ALA A 192 2.25 1.19 4.68
CA ALA A 192 2.62 2.59 4.55
C ALA A 192 1.53 3.47 5.15
N ALA A 193 0.27 3.28 4.74
CA ALA A 193 -0.87 4.04 5.27
C ALA A 193 -1.04 3.87 6.79
N LYS A 194 -0.86 2.66 7.33
CA LYS A 194 -0.89 2.43 8.78
C LYS A 194 0.26 3.10 9.51
N LYS A 195 1.46 3.11 8.92
CA LYS A 195 2.61 3.77 9.52
C LYS A 195 2.46 5.29 9.41
N CYS A 196 1.97 5.84 8.32
CA CYS A 196 1.65 7.28 8.17
C CYS A 196 0.49 7.76 9.06
N ASN A 197 -0.27 6.87 9.73
CA ASN A 197 -1.30 7.29 10.69
C ASN A 197 -0.79 8.12 11.88
N HIS A 198 0.52 8.29 12.10
CA HIS A 198 1.05 9.23 13.10
C HIS A 198 1.33 10.62 12.54
N MET A 199 1.14 10.85 11.24
CA MET A 199 1.34 12.15 10.58
C MET A 199 0.47 13.26 11.20
N PHE A 200 -0.66 12.93 11.82
CA PHE A 200 -1.48 13.93 12.52
C PHE A 200 -0.74 14.58 13.71
N HIS A 201 0.32 13.96 14.24
CA HIS A 201 1.18 14.58 15.25
C HIS A 201 2.10 15.66 14.67
N MET A 202 2.31 15.69 13.36
CA MET A 202 3.10 16.74 12.69
C MET A 202 2.32 18.06 12.59
N VAL A 203 1.00 18.01 12.76
CA VAL A 203 0.08 19.15 12.70
C VAL A 203 -0.64 19.35 14.04
N ASP A 204 0.06 19.04 15.15
CA ASP A 204 -0.50 19.09 16.50
C ASP A 204 -0.93 20.52 16.88
N ASP A 205 -0.21 21.54 16.40
CA ASP A 205 -0.54 22.95 16.62
C ASP A 205 -1.85 23.32 15.90
N GLU A 206 -2.01 22.95 14.62
CA GLU A 206 -3.24 23.19 13.86
C GLU A 206 -4.42 22.44 14.47
N LEU A 207 -4.23 21.18 14.85
CA LEU A 207 -5.29 20.39 15.50
C LEU A 207 -5.67 20.97 16.87
N THR A 208 -4.69 21.43 17.65
CA THR A 208 -4.91 22.04 18.95
C THR A 208 -5.69 23.34 18.84
N ASN A 209 -5.40 24.15 17.81
CA ASN A 209 -6.13 25.38 17.50
C ASN A 209 -7.60 25.10 17.13
N LEU A 210 -7.88 23.99 16.43
CA LEU A 210 -9.25 23.59 16.10
C LEU A 210 -9.99 23.04 17.31
N ASN A 211 -9.37 22.09 18.03
CA ASN A 211 -9.86 21.57 19.30
C ASN A 211 -8.72 20.81 20.03
N PRO A 212 -8.31 21.25 21.23
CA PRO A 212 -7.16 20.70 21.97
C PRO A 212 -7.32 19.23 22.39
N ARG A 213 -8.51 18.64 22.24
CA ARG A 213 -8.77 17.23 22.57
C ARG A 213 -8.60 16.29 21.38
N LEU A 214 -8.49 16.79 20.15
CA LEU A 214 -8.47 15.98 18.93
C LEU A 214 -7.26 15.04 18.89
N ALA A 215 -6.05 15.55 19.09
CA ALA A 215 -4.84 14.73 19.01
C ALA A 215 -4.86 13.53 19.97
N SER A 216 -5.24 13.76 21.24
CA SER A 216 -5.38 12.68 22.22
C SER A 216 -6.49 11.69 21.84
N LYS A 217 -7.60 12.17 21.28
CA LYS A 217 -8.71 11.33 20.84
C LYS A 217 -8.31 10.45 19.65
N TYR A 218 -7.62 11.04 18.67
CA TYR A 218 -7.07 10.33 17.51
C TYR A 218 -6.09 9.25 17.95
N ALA A 219 -5.18 9.55 18.88
CA ALA A 219 -4.23 8.56 19.40
C ALA A 219 -4.94 7.34 20.03
N LYS A 220 -5.95 7.57 20.88
CA LYS A 220 -6.76 6.49 21.48
C LYS A 220 -7.53 5.70 20.44
N MET A 221 -8.22 6.38 19.54
CA MET A 221 -9.04 5.76 18.50
C MET A 221 -8.21 4.91 17.55
N MET A 222 -7.08 5.43 17.06
CA MET A 222 -6.23 4.70 16.13
C MET A 222 -5.52 3.54 16.81
N ALA A 223 -5.11 3.67 18.08
CA ALA A 223 -4.53 2.56 18.84
C ALA A 223 -5.56 1.43 19.10
N ALA A 224 -6.79 1.80 19.45
CA ALA A 224 -7.90 0.85 19.61
C ALA A 224 -8.24 0.13 18.30
N ALA A 225 -8.39 0.88 17.20
CA ALA A 225 -8.67 0.34 15.88
C ALA A 225 -7.60 -0.64 15.42
N ASP A 226 -6.32 -0.31 15.62
CA ASP A 226 -5.18 -1.15 15.24
C ASP A 226 -5.16 -2.46 16.04
N TYR A 227 -5.38 -2.41 17.35
CA TYR A 227 -5.43 -3.60 18.20
C TYR A 227 -6.63 -4.50 17.90
N LEU A 228 -7.79 -3.92 17.55
CA LEU A 228 -9.00 -4.68 17.20
C LEU A 228 -8.78 -5.70 16.08
N TYR A 229 -7.90 -5.40 15.11
CA TYR A 229 -7.58 -6.35 14.04
C TYR A 229 -7.01 -7.67 14.58
N TYR A 230 -6.38 -7.68 15.75
CA TYR A 230 -5.72 -8.87 16.31
C TYR A 230 -6.62 -9.70 17.24
N VAL A 231 -7.77 -9.14 17.65
CA VAL A 231 -8.70 -9.80 18.58
C VAL A 231 -10.05 -10.12 17.95
N ILE A 232 -10.37 -9.53 16.80
CA ILE A 232 -11.53 -9.88 15.97
C ILE A 232 -11.05 -10.59 14.68
N PRO A 233 -11.34 -11.89 14.50
CA PRO A 233 -10.87 -12.62 13.32
C PRO A 233 -11.64 -12.21 12.04
N LYS A 234 -12.96 -12.08 12.14
CA LYS A 234 -13.86 -11.76 11.02
C LYS A 234 -14.52 -10.41 11.21
N MET A 235 -14.25 -9.49 10.30
CA MET A 235 -14.84 -8.14 10.27
C MET A 235 -16.08 -8.06 9.35
N GLU A 236 -16.76 -9.18 9.06
CA GLU A 236 -17.78 -9.28 8.01
C GLU A 236 -19.01 -8.36 8.21
N ASN A 237 -19.26 -7.90 9.43
CA ASN A 237 -20.32 -6.94 9.78
C ASN A 237 -19.79 -5.60 10.33
N GLY A 238 -18.49 -5.34 10.16
CA GLY A 238 -17.86 -4.10 10.62
C GLY A 238 -18.25 -2.90 9.74
N THR A 239 -18.42 -1.74 10.37
CA THR A 239 -18.55 -0.47 9.64
C THR A 239 -17.22 -0.14 8.98
N THR A 240 -17.19 0.02 7.65
CA THR A 240 -16.02 0.54 6.94
C THR A 240 -15.81 1.99 7.34
N GLY A 241 -14.64 2.31 7.90
CA GLY A 241 -14.32 3.65 8.39
C GLY A 241 -13.87 4.64 7.31
N GLY A 242 -13.46 4.14 6.14
CA GLY A 242 -13.04 4.94 4.99
C GLY A 242 -12.86 4.10 3.74
N VAL A 243 -12.81 4.76 2.59
CA VAL A 243 -12.59 4.15 1.28
C VAL A 243 -11.79 5.13 0.41
N VAL A 244 -10.98 4.57 -0.48
CA VAL A 244 -10.31 5.32 -1.53
C VAL A 244 -10.63 4.68 -2.89
N LYS A 245 -10.75 5.53 -3.90
CA LYS A 245 -10.79 5.14 -5.31
C LYS A 245 -9.80 6.01 -6.07
N VAL A 246 -8.95 5.37 -6.86
CA VAL A 246 -8.02 6.04 -7.76
C VAL A 246 -8.52 5.90 -9.19
N GLN A 247 -8.54 7.02 -9.91
CA GLN A 247 -8.74 7.08 -11.34
C GLN A 247 -7.42 7.48 -11.99
N PHE A 248 -6.95 6.66 -12.92
CA PHE A 248 -5.72 6.93 -13.65
C PHE A 248 -5.95 7.98 -14.75
N PRO A 249 -4.88 8.68 -15.19
CA PRO A 249 -4.94 9.56 -16.34
C PRO A 249 -5.53 8.84 -17.55
N SER A 250 -6.23 9.60 -18.39
CA SER A 250 -6.81 9.13 -19.65
C SER A 250 -6.73 10.18 -20.74
N ALA A 251 -7.04 9.80 -21.97
CA ALA A 251 -7.13 10.74 -23.09
C ALA A 251 -8.12 11.90 -22.83
N LYS A 252 -9.11 11.71 -21.95
CA LYS A 252 -10.10 12.75 -21.56
C LYS A 252 -9.67 13.56 -20.35
N ASN A 253 -8.92 12.97 -19.41
CA ASN A 253 -8.38 13.67 -18.25
C ASN A 253 -6.91 13.29 -18.04
N PRO A 254 -5.95 14.18 -18.36
CA PRO A 254 -4.53 13.86 -18.25
C PRO A 254 -4.04 13.74 -16.80
N LYS A 255 -4.87 14.10 -15.80
CA LYS A 255 -4.51 14.01 -14.38
C LYS A 255 -5.03 12.72 -13.76
N ALA A 256 -4.24 12.19 -12.82
CA ALA A 256 -4.75 11.19 -11.90
C ALA A 256 -5.71 11.83 -10.89
N VAL A 257 -6.76 11.11 -10.49
CA VAL A 257 -7.74 11.61 -9.52
C VAL A 257 -7.87 10.64 -8.35
N ILE A 258 -7.69 11.13 -7.12
CA ILE A 258 -7.88 10.38 -5.87
C ILE A 258 -9.18 10.83 -5.21
N TYR A 259 -10.13 9.92 -5.06
CA TYR A 259 -11.35 10.12 -4.29
C TYR A 259 -11.25 9.38 -2.96
N ALA A 260 -11.18 10.10 -1.84
CA ALA A 260 -11.11 9.53 -0.51
C ALA A 260 -12.29 9.99 0.35
N GLN A 261 -13.00 9.03 0.95
CA GLN A 261 -14.02 9.29 1.96
C GLN A 261 -13.63 8.64 3.27
N ALA A 262 -13.84 9.34 4.39
CA ALA A 262 -13.60 8.77 5.72
C ALA A 262 -14.58 9.32 6.76
N MET A 263 -14.79 8.56 7.83
CA MET A 263 -15.62 9.00 8.94
C MET A 263 -14.93 10.07 9.80
N VAL A 264 -13.60 10.01 9.89
CA VAL A 264 -12.76 10.81 10.79
C VAL A 264 -11.42 11.15 10.15
N PHE A 265 -10.81 12.26 10.56
CA PHE A 265 -9.61 12.83 9.94
C PHE A 265 -8.40 11.88 9.87
N PRO A 266 -8.02 11.11 10.91
CA PRO A 266 -6.90 10.17 10.81
C PRO A 266 -7.14 9.05 9.79
N VAL A 267 -8.41 8.65 9.59
CA VAL A 267 -8.76 7.67 8.56
C VAL A 267 -8.74 8.30 7.17
N LEU A 268 -9.06 9.60 7.05
CA LEU A 268 -8.91 10.31 5.77
C LEU A 268 -7.44 10.33 5.31
N ILE A 269 -6.50 10.64 6.22
CA ILE A 269 -5.06 10.55 5.94
C ILE A 269 -4.70 9.14 5.48
N HIS A 270 -5.20 8.12 6.17
CA HIS A 270 -4.96 6.71 5.81
C HIS A 270 -5.41 6.39 4.38
N GLU A 271 -6.63 6.78 4.01
CA GLU A 271 -7.17 6.53 2.67
C GLU A 271 -6.44 7.34 1.59
N LEU A 272 -6.03 8.58 1.86
CA LEU A 272 -5.23 9.37 0.93
C LEU A 272 -3.84 8.77 0.68
N VAL A 273 -3.15 8.31 1.73
CA VAL A 273 -1.87 7.59 1.58
C VAL A 273 -2.06 6.34 0.71
N LYS A 274 -3.14 5.58 0.92
CA LYS A 274 -3.45 4.42 0.06
C LYS A 274 -3.59 4.85 -1.41
N GLY A 275 -4.31 5.95 -1.67
CA GLY A 275 -4.48 6.48 -3.02
C GLY A 275 -3.16 6.85 -3.70
N VAL A 276 -2.26 7.54 -2.99
CA VAL A 276 -0.95 7.90 -3.53
C VAL A 276 -0.08 6.67 -3.76
N MET A 277 -0.04 5.73 -2.81
CA MET A 277 0.72 4.48 -2.95
C MET A 277 0.20 3.60 -4.09
N GLU A 278 -1.10 3.64 -4.37
CA GLU A 278 -1.70 2.97 -5.52
C GLU A 278 -1.24 3.59 -6.85
N LEU A 279 -1.14 4.93 -6.93
CA LEU A 279 -0.54 5.61 -8.09
C LEU A 279 0.93 5.20 -8.28
N LEU A 280 1.73 5.25 -7.22
CA LEU A 280 3.16 4.89 -7.26
C LEU A 280 3.40 3.44 -7.67
N SER A 281 2.46 2.53 -7.37
CA SER A 281 2.59 1.11 -7.73
C SER A 281 1.92 0.74 -9.05
N ALA A 282 1.24 1.67 -9.73
CA ALA A 282 0.47 1.41 -10.93
C ALA A 282 1.33 0.92 -12.10
N HIS A 283 2.55 1.45 -12.24
CA HIS A 283 3.52 1.00 -13.23
C HIS A 283 3.97 -0.45 -13.03
N GLY A 284 3.71 -1.02 -11.85
CA GLY A 284 3.98 -2.42 -11.53
C GLY A 284 2.94 -3.41 -12.05
N LEU A 285 1.82 -2.93 -12.63
CA LEU A 285 0.78 -3.78 -13.22
C LEU A 285 1.18 -4.30 -14.60
N PRO A 286 0.69 -5.49 -15.00
CA PRO A 286 0.85 -5.98 -16.36
C PRO A 286 0.28 -4.99 -17.38
N LYS A 287 1.04 -4.72 -18.44
CA LYS A 287 0.62 -3.80 -19.52
C LYS A 287 -0.50 -4.39 -20.37
N ASP A 288 -0.60 -5.71 -20.44
CA ASP A 288 -1.67 -6.36 -21.18
C ASP A 288 -2.98 -6.34 -20.39
N ARG A 289 -4.05 -5.88 -21.04
CA ARG A 289 -5.36 -5.67 -20.41
C ARG A 289 -5.91 -6.91 -19.73
N LYS A 290 -5.85 -8.05 -20.41
CA LYS A 290 -6.44 -9.29 -19.93
C LYS A 290 -5.75 -9.77 -18.65
N THR A 291 -4.42 -9.79 -18.62
CA THR A 291 -3.68 -10.20 -17.42
C THR A 291 -3.80 -9.15 -16.33
N GLY A 292 -3.79 -7.85 -16.65
CA GLY A 292 -4.03 -6.78 -15.68
C GLY A 292 -5.38 -6.93 -14.98
N GLU A 293 -6.46 -7.11 -15.74
CA GLU A 293 -7.81 -7.35 -15.19
C GLU A 293 -7.85 -8.63 -14.34
N PHE A 294 -7.21 -9.72 -14.77
CA PHE A 294 -7.13 -10.95 -14.00
C PHE A 294 -6.40 -10.76 -12.67
N VAL A 295 -5.26 -10.07 -12.69
CA VAL A 295 -4.45 -9.78 -11.51
C VAL A 295 -5.27 -8.97 -10.53
N ILE A 296 -5.87 -7.86 -10.97
CA ILE A 296 -6.72 -7.00 -10.13
C ILE A 296 -7.92 -7.80 -9.58
N ASN A 297 -8.62 -8.59 -10.41
CA ASN A 297 -9.78 -9.36 -9.97
C ASN A 297 -9.46 -10.44 -8.92
N LYS A 298 -8.25 -10.99 -8.95
CA LYS A 298 -7.78 -11.98 -7.98
C LYS A 298 -7.10 -11.38 -6.76
N ALA A 299 -6.43 -10.24 -6.91
CA ALA A 299 -5.63 -9.63 -5.86
C ALA A 299 -6.43 -8.60 -5.06
N ASP A 300 -7.29 -7.80 -5.70
CA ASP A 300 -7.89 -6.62 -5.08
C ASP A 300 -9.30 -6.93 -4.58
N PHE A 301 -9.41 -7.30 -3.30
CA PHE A 301 -10.66 -7.62 -2.63
C PHE A 301 -10.61 -7.29 -1.13
N LEU A 302 -11.72 -6.77 -0.58
CA LEU A 302 -11.81 -6.31 0.80
C LEU A 302 -11.52 -7.41 1.83
N ALA A 303 -11.84 -8.68 1.54
CA ALA A 303 -11.57 -9.77 2.48
C ALA A 303 -10.07 -10.01 2.77
N ALA A 304 -9.16 -9.52 1.91
CA ALA A 304 -7.72 -9.57 2.15
C ALA A 304 -7.23 -8.44 3.08
N GLU A 305 -7.89 -7.29 3.08
CA GLU A 305 -7.41 -6.08 3.77
C GLU A 305 -7.18 -6.28 5.27
N PRO A 306 -7.98 -7.05 6.03
CA PRO A 306 -7.67 -7.29 7.44
C PRO A 306 -6.30 -7.95 7.65
N TRP A 307 -5.87 -8.85 6.76
CA TRP A 307 -4.54 -9.45 6.82
C TRP A 307 -3.45 -8.49 6.38
N ASP A 308 -3.72 -7.63 5.41
CA ASP A 308 -2.81 -6.56 5.00
C ASP A 308 -2.60 -5.54 6.12
N MET A 309 -3.66 -5.17 6.84
CA MET A 309 -3.60 -4.28 7.98
C MET A 309 -2.79 -4.86 9.14
N ARG A 310 -2.76 -6.20 9.27
CA ARG A 310 -1.98 -6.91 10.30
C ARG A 310 -0.50 -7.07 9.93
N ILE A 311 -0.23 -7.47 8.69
CA ILE A 311 1.12 -7.86 8.22
C ILE A 311 1.85 -6.68 7.55
N GLY A 312 1.13 -5.91 6.74
CA GLY A 312 1.63 -4.80 5.95
C GLY A 312 2.51 -3.82 6.71
N PRO A 313 2.14 -3.34 7.92
CA PRO A 313 2.97 -2.39 8.67
C PRO A 313 4.36 -2.94 9.02
N ALA A 314 4.46 -4.26 9.26
CA ALA A 314 5.73 -4.91 9.53
C ALA A 314 6.58 -5.04 8.26
N LEU A 315 5.95 -5.37 7.11
CA LEU A 315 6.62 -5.41 5.81
C LEU A 315 7.17 -4.02 5.44
N TRP A 316 6.34 -2.99 5.54
CA TRP A 316 6.73 -1.60 5.29
C TRP A 316 7.90 -1.18 6.18
N SER A 317 7.82 -1.49 7.49
CA SER A 317 8.89 -1.14 8.43
C SER A 317 10.22 -1.78 8.03
N ARG A 318 10.22 -3.06 7.67
CA ARG A 318 11.43 -3.78 7.23
C ARG A 318 12.01 -3.21 5.95
N PHE A 319 11.14 -2.89 4.98
CA PHE A 319 11.56 -2.20 3.75
C PHE A 319 12.23 -0.86 4.08
N THR A 320 11.59 -0.01 4.87
CA THR A 320 12.15 1.31 5.20
C THR A 320 13.41 1.26 6.07
N GLN A 321 13.56 0.24 6.92
CA GLN A 321 14.77 0.03 7.72
C GLN A 321 16.00 -0.38 6.89
N ALA A 322 15.78 -0.82 5.65
CA ALA A 322 16.87 -1.13 4.73
C ALA A 322 17.41 0.13 4.02
N ILE A 323 16.69 1.26 4.10
CA ILE A 323 17.07 2.55 3.52
C ILE A 323 17.97 3.29 4.53
N ASP A 324 19.02 3.93 4.02
CA ASP A 324 19.89 4.77 4.85
C ASP A 324 19.10 5.98 5.38
N PRO A 325 19.29 6.41 6.65
CA PRO A 325 18.65 7.61 7.18
C PRO A 325 18.82 8.85 6.31
N ASP A 326 19.97 9.03 5.65
CA ASP A 326 20.23 10.19 4.78
C ASP A 326 19.42 10.14 3.48
N ASP A 327 18.89 8.96 3.12
CA ASP A 327 18.13 8.69 1.90
C ASP A 327 16.64 8.44 2.19
N PHE A 328 16.20 8.61 3.44
CA PHE A 328 14.86 8.21 3.87
C PHE A 328 13.73 8.97 3.16
N GLU A 329 13.98 10.22 2.75
CA GLU A 329 13.03 11.03 1.98
C GLU A 329 12.68 10.37 0.64
N LEU A 330 13.61 9.59 0.06
CA LEU A 330 13.42 8.88 -1.21
C LEU A 330 12.62 7.58 -1.09
N LYS A 331 12.12 7.23 0.10
CA LYS A 331 11.41 5.95 0.37
C LYS A 331 10.28 5.65 -0.62
N HIS A 332 9.56 6.67 -1.09
CA HIS A 332 8.45 6.52 -2.02
C HIS A 332 8.92 6.30 -3.46
N HIS A 333 10.00 6.96 -3.87
CA HIS A 333 10.66 6.71 -5.17
C HIS A 333 11.25 5.29 -5.22
N ILE A 334 11.96 4.88 -4.17
CA ILE A 334 12.52 3.51 -4.06
C ILE A 334 11.39 2.46 -4.11
N TYR A 335 10.25 2.75 -3.48
CA TYR A 335 9.08 1.87 -3.55
C TYR A 335 8.52 1.78 -4.98
N SER A 336 8.41 2.91 -5.69
CA SER A 336 7.95 2.97 -7.08
C SER A 336 8.85 2.12 -8.00
N GLU A 337 10.17 2.32 -7.93
CA GLU A 337 11.15 1.55 -8.71
C GLU A 337 11.06 0.06 -8.42
N MET A 338 10.96 -0.31 -7.13
CA MET A 338 10.79 -1.70 -6.74
C MET A 338 9.48 -2.28 -7.29
N ALA A 339 8.38 -1.53 -7.25
CA ALA A 339 7.09 -1.96 -7.80
C ALA A 339 7.13 -2.13 -9.32
N ALA A 340 7.95 -1.38 -10.04
CA ALA A 340 8.09 -1.46 -11.49
C ALA A 340 8.85 -2.71 -11.97
N LEU A 341 9.62 -3.38 -11.11
CA LEU A 341 10.41 -4.56 -11.48
C LEU A 341 9.55 -5.72 -12.01
N PRO A 342 10.05 -6.51 -12.97
CA PRO A 342 9.42 -7.77 -13.36
C PRO A 342 9.22 -8.70 -12.16
N VAL A 343 8.13 -9.48 -12.15
CA VAL A 343 7.71 -10.23 -10.95
C VAL A 343 8.75 -11.19 -10.37
N ASP A 344 9.54 -11.86 -11.20
CA ASP A 344 10.57 -12.78 -10.72
C ASP A 344 11.73 -12.02 -10.04
N GLU A 345 12.12 -10.89 -10.62
CA GLU A 345 13.15 -10.01 -10.06
C GLU A 345 12.66 -9.34 -8.77
N PHE A 346 11.42 -8.84 -8.78
CA PHE A 346 10.76 -8.28 -7.60
C PHE A 346 10.78 -9.28 -6.44
N ASN A 347 10.32 -10.51 -6.66
CA ASN A 347 10.24 -11.51 -5.59
C ASN A 347 11.61 -11.88 -5.06
N MET A 348 12.62 -12.00 -5.92
CA MET A 348 14.00 -12.28 -5.53
C MET A 348 14.57 -11.13 -4.69
N LYS A 349 14.54 -9.90 -5.20
CA LYS A 349 15.07 -8.71 -4.53
C LYS A 349 14.36 -8.44 -3.22
N MET A 350 13.03 -8.47 -3.23
CA MET A 350 12.22 -8.22 -2.03
C MET A 350 12.44 -9.27 -0.94
N ARG A 351 12.70 -10.54 -1.31
CA ARG A 351 13.06 -11.58 -0.34
C ARG A 351 14.33 -11.24 0.43
N GLU A 352 15.35 -10.75 -0.26
CA GLU A 352 16.61 -10.31 0.37
C GLU A 352 16.38 -9.11 1.30
N VAL A 353 15.53 -8.16 0.90
CA VAL A 353 15.13 -7.01 1.73
C VAL A 353 14.37 -7.47 2.98
N MET A 354 13.37 -8.34 2.83
CA MET A 354 12.57 -8.86 3.94
C MET A 354 13.41 -9.68 4.93
N ALA A 355 14.39 -10.44 4.42
CA ALA A 355 15.36 -11.18 5.22
C ALA A 355 16.36 -10.27 5.96
N GLY A 356 16.49 -9.00 5.56
CA GLY A 356 17.48 -8.08 6.11
C GLY A 356 18.92 -8.48 5.79
N THR A 357 19.15 -9.14 4.65
CA THR A 357 20.49 -9.57 4.27
C THR A 357 21.38 -8.39 3.87
N LYS A 358 22.69 -8.63 3.80
CA LYS A 358 23.63 -7.67 3.21
C LYS A 358 23.31 -7.39 1.75
N GLU A 359 22.76 -8.37 1.03
CA GLU A 359 22.40 -8.21 -0.36
C GLU A 359 21.15 -7.33 -0.50
N GLY A 360 20.14 -7.50 0.36
CA GLY A 360 18.97 -6.62 0.42
C GLY A 360 19.34 -5.16 0.59
N LYS A 361 20.33 -4.87 1.47
CA LYS A 361 20.85 -3.49 1.64
C LYS A 361 21.55 -2.96 0.39
N LYS A 362 22.31 -3.79 -0.33
CA LYS A 362 22.94 -3.38 -1.59
C LYS A 362 21.91 -3.11 -2.69
N ILE A 363 20.86 -3.94 -2.76
CA ILE A 363 19.77 -3.76 -3.72
C ILE A 363 19.10 -2.41 -3.51
N ILE A 364 18.74 -2.08 -2.26
CA ILE A 364 18.14 -0.77 -1.94
C ILE A 364 19.10 0.37 -2.29
N LYS A 365 20.38 0.24 -1.94
CA LYS A 365 21.38 1.25 -2.29
C LYS A 365 21.51 1.48 -3.80
N GLY A 366 21.50 0.40 -4.60
CA GLY A 366 21.53 0.52 -6.06
C GLY A 366 20.34 1.31 -6.60
N ILE A 367 19.14 1.03 -6.08
CA ILE A 367 17.93 1.78 -6.46
C ILE A 367 18.02 3.25 -6.02
N VAL A 368 18.57 3.53 -4.83
CA VAL A 368 18.81 4.91 -4.39
C VAL A 368 19.72 5.66 -5.35
N ASP A 369 20.82 5.03 -5.77
CA ASP A 369 21.78 5.63 -6.69
C ASP A 369 21.12 5.91 -8.06
N GLU A 370 20.28 4.99 -8.55
CA GLU A 370 19.47 5.16 -9.78
C GLU A 370 18.47 6.32 -9.66
N VAL A 371 17.70 6.37 -8.56
CA VAL A 371 16.72 7.44 -8.30
C VAL A 371 17.41 8.81 -8.24
N LYS A 372 18.54 8.93 -7.53
CA LYS A 372 19.29 10.19 -7.44
C LYS A 372 19.82 10.64 -8.79
N ALA A 373 20.28 9.70 -9.62
CA ALA A 373 20.73 10.02 -10.96
C ALA A 373 19.57 10.54 -11.84
N GLY A 374 18.40 9.90 -11.76
CA GLY A 374 17.19 10.34 -12.47
C GLY A 374 16.74 11.75 -12.05
N LEU A 375 16.66 12.02 -10.75
CA LEU A 375 16.28 13.35 -10.24
C LEU A 375 17.25 14.45 -10.69
N GLN A 376 18.56 14.16 -10.73
CA GLN A 376 19.55 15.11 -11.24
C GLN A 376 19.40 15.38 -12.74
N GLU A 377 19.02 14.36 -13.51
CA GLU A 377 18.75 14.50 -14.94
C GLU A 377 17.48 15.33 -15.19
N ASP A 378 16.42 15.10 -14.41
CA ASP A 378 15.18 15.86 -14.47
C ASP A 378 15.42 17.34 -14.10
N GLU A 379 16.11 17.61 -12.98
CA GLU A 379 16.49 18.97 -12.57
C GLU A 379 17.33 19.68 -13.64
N PHE A 380 18.27 18.97 -14.27
CA PHE A 380 19.08 19.51 -15.36
C PHE A 380 18.22 19.84 -16.59
N ASN A 381 17.31 18.94 -16.97
CA ASN A 381 16.41 19.13 -18.11
C ASN A 381 15.43 20.29 -17.87
N GLU A 382 14.88 20.42 -16.67
CA GLU A 382 14.04 21.56 -16.28
C GLU A 382 14.82 22.87 -16.38
N ALA A 383 16.02 22.95 -15.79
CA ALA A 383 16.86 24.13 -15.87
C ALA A 383 17.25 24.49 -17.33
N MET A 384 17.51 23.50 -18.18
CA MET A 384 17.80 23.72 -19.60
C MET A 384 16.58 24.17 -20.39
N ASN A 385 15.39 23.64 -20.10
CA ASN A 385 14.14 24.08 -20.69
C ASN A 385 13.82 25.52 -20.30
N GLU A 386 14.03 25.90 -19.03
CA GLU A 386 13.89 27.29 -18.58
C GLU A 386 14.85 28.21 -19.34
N ILE A 387 16.14 27.86 -19.47
CA ILE A 387 17.12 28.65 -20.24
C ILE A 387 16.70 28.81 -21.71
N SER A 388 16.20 27.74 -22.35
CA SER A 388 15.73 27.81 -23.74
C SER A 388 14.53 28.75 -23.91
N SER A 389 13.64 28.80 -22.90
CA SER A 389 12.48 29.71 -22.91
C SER A 389 12.89 31.18 -22.77
N TYR A 390 14.03 31.48 -22.14
CA TYR A 390 14.60 32.84 -22.09
C TYR A 390 15.34 33.25 -23.38
N GLU A 391 15.82 32.30 -24.19
CA GLU A 391 16.44 32.59 -25.50
C GLU A 391 15.40 32.88 -26.58
N ASP A 392 14.19 32.30 -26.49
CA ASP A 392 13.09 32.59 -27.41
C ASP A 392 12.43 33.96 -27.14
N GLU A 393 12.38 34.42 -25.88
CA GLU A 393 11.86 35.77 -25.55
C GLU A 393 12.79 36.93 -25.94
N ASN A 394 14.07 36.65 -26.24
CA ASN A 394 15.06 37.67 -26.65
C ASN A 394 15.37 37.67 -28.16
N SER A 395 14.62 36.91 -28.96
CA SER A 395 14.66 37.04 -30.42
C SER A 395 13.86 38.28 -30.87
N VAL A 396 14.45 39.46 -30.67
CA VAL A 396 13.94 40.73 -31.19
C VAL A 396 13.88 40.65 -32.72
N ASP A 397 12.63 40.66 -33.20
CA ASP A 397 12.18 40.89 -34.57
C ASP A 397 13.16 41.75 -35.39
N ASN A 398 13.84 41.11 -36.34
CA ASN A 398 14.49 41.79 -37.43
C ASN A 398 13.89 41.29 -38.75
N SER A 399 12.59 41.57 -38.92
CA SER A 399 11.88 41.41 -40.18
C SER A 399 12.47 42.30 -41.28
N ARG A 400 13.33 41.72 -42.12
CA ARG A 400 13.46 42.09 -43.54
C ARG A 400 13.68 40.81 -44.34
N GLY A 401 12.66 40.46 -45.13
CA GLY A 401 12.49 39.15 -45.74
C GLY A 401 13.34 38.88 -46.97
N SER A 402 13.40 37.58 -47.32
CA SER A 402 13.02 37.03 -48.62
C SER A 402 13.35 35.54 -48.68
N GLU A 403 12.36 34.77 -49.13
CA GLU A 403 12.45 33.57 -49.99
C GLU A 403 12.90 32.22 -49.40
N ASP A 404 11.91 31.32 -49.32
CA ASP A 404 11.88 29.91 -49.74
C ASP A 404 13.04 28.99 -49.34
N VAL A 405 12.79 28.14 -48.34
CA VAL A 405 13.32 26.77 -48.33
C VAL A 405 12.22 25.80 -47.88
N GLU A 406 11.95 24.84 -48.75
CA GLU A 406 10.94 23.79 -48.68
C GLU A 406 11.06 22.94 -47.39
N GLY A 407 9.95 22.84 -46.66
CA GLY A 407 9.82 21.93 -45.51
C GLY A 407 9.69 20.49 -45.99
N PHE A 408 10.62 19.64 -45.54
CA PHE A 408 10.58 18.19 -45.68
C PHE A 408 9.34 17.62 -44.98
N ASP A 409 8.46 16.95 -45.74
CA ASP A 409 7.30 16.23 -45.21
C ASP A 409 7.66 14.75 -44.97
N PHE A 410 7.57 14.33 -43.71
CA PHE A 410 7.91 12.99 -43.23
C PHE A 410 6.84 11.95 -43.61
N GLU A 411 5.64 12.38 -44.01
CA GLU A 411 4.53 11.48 -44.36
C GLU A 411 4.66 10.85 -45.76
N GLU A 412 5.48 11.42 -46.64
CA GLU A 412 5.80 10.85 -47.97
C GLU A 412 6.82 9.68 -47.88
N LEU A 413 7.54 9.55 -46.76
CA LEU A 413 8.57 8.51 -46.53
C LEU A 413 7.98 7.15 -46.13
N MET A 414 6.75 7.09 -45.63
CA MET A 414 6.16 5.86 -45.05
C MET A 414 5.08 5.18 -45.91
N GLY A 415 4.87 5.67 -47.14
CA GLY A 415 4.27 4.97 -48.29
C GLY A 415 3.35 3.77 -48.04
N LEU A 416 2.25 3.92 -47.30
CA LEU A 416 1.19 2.90 -47.21
C LEU A 416 -0.20 3.54 -47.22
N LYS A 417 -0.80 3.58 -48.40
CA LYS A 417 -2.24 3.80 -48.60
C LYS A 417 -2.82 2.70 -49.48
N GLY A 418 -3.97 2.17 -49.07
CA GLY A 418 -4.90 1.39 -49.89
C GLY A 418 -5.30 0.06 -49.23
N GLY A 419 -6.58 -0.25 -49.00
CA GLY A 419 -7.84 0.41 -49.32
C GLY A 419 -9.04 -0.41 -48.81
N ASP A 420 -10.21 0.24 -48.78
CA ASP A 420 -11.61 -0.21 -49.01
C ASP A 420 -11.94 -1.72 -48.89
N ASP A 421 -13.08 -2.17 -48.35
CA ASP A 421 -14.40 -1.54 -48.15
C ASP A 421 -15.27 -2.51 -47.31
N SER A 422 -16.48 -2.05 -46.98
CA SER A 422 -17.72 -2.80 -46.67
C SER A 422 -18.30 -2.69 -45.25
N ARG A 423 -19.52 -2.14 -45.27
CA ARG A 423 -20.49 -1.91 -44.20
C ARG A 423 -21.19 -3.21 -43.82
N ASP A 424 -21.55 -3.36 -42.55
CA ASP A 424 -22.89 -3.86 -42.22
C ASP A 424 -23.38 -3.30 -40.88
N ASP A 425 -24.65 -2.88 -40.89
CA ASP A 425 -25.40 -2.33 -39.77
C ASP A 425 -25.94 -3.48 -38.91
N SER A 426 -25.86 -3.35 -37.58
CA SER A 426 -26.79 -4.04 -36.67
C SER A 426 -26.79 -3.38 -35.30
N ARG A 427 -27.89 -2.65 -35.03
CA ARG A 427 -28.27 -2.15 -33.71
C ARG A 427 -28.56 -3.33 -32.77
N GLY A 428 -27.94 -3.33 -31.60
CA GLY A 428 -28.30 -4.14 -30.45
C GLY A 428 -27.99 -3.35 -29.18
N SER A 429 -29.02 -3.07 -28.40
CA SER A 429 -29.00 -2.38 -27.12
C SER A 429 -28.08 -3.05 -26.10
N GLU A 430 -27.19 -2.28 -25.46
CA GLU A 430 -26.48 -2.71 -24.26
C GLU A 430 -26.78 -1.75 -23.12
N ASP A 431 -27.15 -2.37 -22.00
CA ASP A 431 -27.45 -1.78 -20.71
C ASP A 431 -26.22 -1.08 -20.12
N ASP A 432 -26.45 0.09 -19.53
CA ASP A 432 -25.48 0.86 -18.75
C ASP A 432 -25.05 0.07 -17.49
N GLU A 433 -23.99 -0.72 -17.59
CA GLU A 433 -23.16 -1.12 -16.46
C GLU A 433 -21.84 -0.35 -16.52
N GLU A 434 -21.73 0.73 -15.74
CA GLU A 434 -20.47 1.45 -15.50
C GLU A 434 -19.47 0.55 -14.76
N GLY A 435 -18.78 -0.28 -15.55
CA GLY A 435 -17.57 -1.01 -15.18
C GLY A 435 -16.33 -0.17 -15.43
N PHE A 436 -15.29 -0.41 -14.64
CA PHE A 436 -13.97 0.21 -14.74
C PHE A 436 -13.36 -0.02 -16.15
N GLU A 437 -13.28 1.01 -16.98
CA GLU A 437 -12.71 0.92 -18.34
C GLU A 437 -11.18 0.98 -18.28
N PHE A 438 -10.54 -0.18 -18.50
CA PHE A 438 -9.08 -0.32 -18.59
C PHE A 438 -8.48 0.39 -19.82
N GLY A 439 -9.30 0.74 -20.82
CA GLY A 439 -8.83 1.38 -22.07
C GLY A 439 -8.24 2.78 -21.89
N GLU A 440 -8.36 3.36 -20.70
CA GLU A 440 -7.82 4.67 -20.39
C GLU A 440 -6.41 4.64 -19.77
N LEU A 441 -5.85 3.46 -19.46
CA LEU A 441 -4.55 3.30 -18.79
C LEU A 441 -3.31 3.42 -19.69
N PHE A 442 -3.46 3.67 -20.99
CA PHE A 442 -2.36 3.85 -21.95
C PHE A 442 -2.68 4.86 -23.05
#